data_AF-A0A520C5T5-F1
#
_entry.id   AF-A0A520C5T5-F1
#
_cell.length_a   1.000
_cell.length_b   1.000
_cell.length_c   1.000
_cell.angle_alpha   90.00
_cell.angle_beta   90.00
_cell.angle_gamma   90.00
#
_symmetry.space_group_name_H-M   'P 1'
#
loop_
_entity.id
_entity.type
_entity.pdbx_description
1 polymer ?
#
loop_
_entity_poly.entity_id
_entity_poly.type
_entity_poly.pdbx_seq_one_letter_code
_entity_poly.pdbx_strand_id
1 'polypeptide(L)'
;MQRRASLLLGFKLWHDRPLTQVLRDERLQLAGAPGADHDALQFDPEDPALLRASAVGGAIRPTDMLQLRDDLDRLAWLRQPLPGGLWRAGQLEARYRLLQRPGGGCQLGLGPDEDGRWWRLGAFADAQAARRGAASLRLYLRGVDQACEGLHVVEHVLLRPLHREASRHAKLRLAPGFYRLQVTALLPAWTQRTAQPAFRRFARETLRISCPAHLALHTLWLGAAPMGQFETVLAAWLEARRDWCQRPDDNDAQRATDERACQLIELLLAADETLARAWTQEDDGGEPVVQGHA
;
A
#
# COMPACT_ATOMS: atom_id res chain seq x y z
N MET A 1 -2.46 20.89 3.22
CA MET A 1 -3.36 19.98 2.48
C MET A 1 -3.42 18.58 3.09
N GLN A 2 -2.29 17.86 3.22
CA GLN A 2 -2.21 16.46 3.68
C GLN A 2 -3.02 16.16 4.95
N ARG A 3 -2.81 16.91 6.05
CA ARG A 3 -3.57 16.70 7.31
C ARG A 3 -5.09 16.77 7.13
N ARG A 4 -5.59 17.77 6.40
CA ARG A 4 -7.04 17.94 6.13
C ARG A 4 -7.57 16.80 5.29
N ALA A 5 -6.86 16.44 4.21
CA ALA A 5 -7.23 15.31 3.36
C ALA A 5 -7.26 14.01 4.15
N SER A 6 -6.24 13.72 4.96
CA SER A 6 -6.21 12.51 5.79
C SER A 6 -7.39 12.41 6.76
N LEU A 7 -7.81 13.53 7.37
CA LEU A 7 -9.00 13.58 8.23
C LEU A 7 -10.30 13.30 7.44
N LEU A 8 -10.47 13.92 6.28
CA LEU A 8 -11.65 13.71 5.42
C LEU A 8 -11.72 12.29 4.85
N LEU A 9 -10.58 11.68 4.59
CA LEU A 9 -10.46 10.28 4.17
C LEU A 9 -10.65 9.30 5.33
N GLY A 10 -10.74 9.79 6.57
CA GLY A 10 -10.88 8.97 7.77
C GLY A 10 -9.66 8.09 8.03
N PHE A 11 -8.45 8.54 7.71
CA PHE A 11 -7.23 7.85 8.11
C PHE A 11 -7.00 8.05 9.61
N LYS A 12 -6.71 6.96 10.32
CA LYS A 12 -6.48 6.98 11.78
C LYS A 12 -5.29 7.85 12.16
N LEU A 13 -4.25 7.85 11.33
CA LEU A 13 -2.99 8.55 11.53
C LEU A 13 -2.80 9.55 10.39
N TRP A 14 -2.68 10.84 10.73
CA TRP A 14 -2.67 11.96 9.77
C TRP A 14 -1.35 12.75 9.74
N HIS A 15 -0.34 12.31 10.49
CA HIS A 15 1.00 12.89 10.47
C HIS A 15 1.89 12.18 9.44
N ASP A 16 2.95 12.86 9.03
CA ASP A 16 3.97 12.28 8.17
C ASP A 16 4.65 11.10 8.85
N ARG A 17 4.80 10.00 8.11
CA ARG A 17 5.45 8.75 8.52
C ARG A 17 5.55 7.81 7.32
N PRO A 18 6.49 6.85 7.34
CA PRO A 18 6.49 5.77 6.38
C PRO A 18 5.30 4.83 6.63
N LEU A 19 4.42 4.69 5.65
CA LEU A 19 3.28 3.78 5.63
C LEU A 19 3.72 2.32 5.64
N THR A 20 4.90 2.00 5.08
CA THR A 20 5.42 0.64 5.09
C THR A 20 6.25 0.31 6.34
N GLN A 21 6.37 1.24 7.31
CA GLN A 21 7.15 1.01 8.53
C GLN A 21 6.63 -0.18 9.32
N VAL A 22 5.32 -0.24 9.54
CA VAL A 22 4.69 -1.34 10.29
C VAL A 22 4.94 -2.70 9.63
N LEU A 23 4.99 -2.76 8.29
CA LEU A 23 5.30 -4.00 7.58
C LEU A 23 6.74 -4.46 7.86
N ARG A 24 7.69 -3.52 7.94
CA ARG A 24 9.09 -3.84 8.29
C ARG A 24 9.21 -4.28 9.75
N ASP A 25 8.58 -3.56 10.67
CA ASP A 25 8.62 -3.84 12.11
C ASP A 25 8.06 -5.23 12.42
N GLU A 26 6.97 -5.60 11.75
CA GLU A 26 6.32 -6.90 11.84
C GLU A 26 6.97 -7.99 10.97
N ARG A 27 7.98 -7.63 10.17
CA ARG A 27 8.65 -8.52 9.19
C ARG A 27 7.69 -9.15 8.19
N LEU A 28 6.68 -8.40 7.78
CA LEU A 28 5.71 -8.78 6.77
C LEU A 28 6.15 -8.29 5.39
N GLN A 29 5.96 -9.13 4.38
CA GLN A 29 6.15 -8.79 2.99
C GLN A 29 4.82 -8.99 2.26
N LEU A 30 4.47 -8.10 1.35
CA LEU A 30 3.26 -8.23 0.53
C LEU A 30 3.64 -8.49 -0.92
N ALA A 31 3.06 -9.54 -1.49
CA ALA A 31 3.21 -9.92 -2.88
C ALA A 31 2.01 -9.43 -3.71
N GLY A 32 2.28 -8.99 -4.95
CA GLY A 32 1.23 -8.55 -5.87
C GLY A 32 0.29 -9.68 -6.30
N ALA A 33 0.85 -10.87 -6.53
CA ALA A 33 0.14 -12.09 -6.90
C ALA A 33 0.76 -13.29 -6.16
N PRO A 34 0.02 -14.41 -5.98
CA PRO A 34 0.61 -15.63 -5.46
C PRO A 34 1.62 -16.23 -6.44
N GLY A 35 2.78 -16.62 -5.92
CA GLY A 35 3.77 -17.47 -6.60
C GLY A 35 3.74 -18.93 -6.12
N ALA A 36 4.64 -19.76 -6.65
CA ALA A 36 4.71 -21.21 -6.40
C ALA A 36 4.78 -21.61 -4.92
N ASP A 37 5.41 -20.78 -4.08
CA ASP A 37 5.48 -21.03 -2.63
C ASP A 37 4.10 -21.06 -1.94
N HIS A 38 3.07 -20.51 -2.59
CA HIS A 38 1.70 -20.46 -2.08
C HIS A 38 0.81 -21.61 -2.55
N ASP A 39 1.27 -22.48 -3.46
CA ASP A 39 0.44 -23.55 -4.01
C ASP A 39 0.02 -24.53 -2.90
N ALA A 40 0.91 -24.79 -1.94
CA ALA A 40 0.62 -25.61 -0.77
C ALA A 40 -0.43 -24.98 0.18
N LEU A 41 -0.64 -23.66 0.09
CA LEU A 41 -1.65 -22.93 0.86
C LEU A 41 -2.98 -22.85 0.13
N GLN A 42 -3.09 -23.26 -1.13
CA GLN A 42 -4.35 -23.17 -1.86
C GLN A 42 -5.20 -24.43 -1.66
N PHE A 43 -6.51 -24.24 -1.50
CA PHE A 43 -7.46 -25.34 -1.66
C PHE A 43 -7.80 -25.52 -3.13
N ASP A 44 -8.05 -26.76 -3.51
CA ASP A 44 -8.84 -27.05 -4.70
C ASP A 44 -10.26 -26.50 -4.48
N PRO A 45 -10.78 -25.60 -5.35
CA PRO A 45 -12.14 -25.09 -5.25
C PRO A 45 -13.20 -26.20 -5.24
N GLU A 46 -12.91 -27.35 -5.84
CA GLU A 46 -13.79 -28.52 -5.92
C GLU A 46 -13.62 -29.48 -4.72
N ASP A 47 -12.76 -29.16 -3.74
CA ASP A 47 -12.53 -29.98 -2.56
C ASP A 47 -13.86 -30.23 -1.81
N PRO A 48 -14.31 -31.50 -1.68
CA PRO A 48 -15.55 -31.83 -0.98
C PRO A 48 -15.57 -31.36 0.48
N ALA A 49 -14.42 -31.25 1.13
CA ALA A 49 -14.30 -30.73 2.49
C ALA A 49 -14.62 -29.24 2.55
N LEU A 50 -14.31 -28.48 1.48
CA LEU A 50 -14.60 -27.07 1.36
C LEU A 50 -16.10 -26.84 1.13
N LEU A 51 -16.74 -27.67 0.29
CA LEU A 51 -18.18 -27.62 0.05
C LEU A 51 -19.02 -27.90 1.31
N ARG A 52 -18.50 -28.74 2.21
CA ARG A 52 -19.12 -29.06 3.50
C ARG A 52 -18.68 -28.12 4.63
N ALA A 53 -17.82 -27.15 4.34
CA ALA A 53 -17.24 -26.28 5.35
C ALA A 53 -18.32 -25.36 5.95
N SER A 54 -18.28 -25.21 7.27
CA SER A 54 -19.17 -24.30 7.98
C SER A 54 -18.51 -22.93 8.14
N ALA A 55 -19.30 -21.87 8.24
CA ALA A 55 -18.77 -20.58 8.66
C ALA A 55 -18.13 -20.72 10.06
N VAL A 56 -16.99 -20.08 10.29
CA VAL A 56 -16.33 -20.07 11.61
C VAL A 56 -17.30 -19.62 12.71
N GLY A 57 -18.19 -18.68 12.40
CA GLY A 57 -19.16 -18.15 13.34
C GLY A 57 -18.55 -17.17 14.33
N GLY A 58 -19.19 -16.99 15.49
CA GLY A 58 -18.85 -15.97 16.48
C GLY A 58 -17.37 -15.97 16.86
N ALA A 59 -16.71 -14.82 16.67
CA ALA A 59 -15.30 -14.63 16.97
C ALA A 59 -15.02 -14.80 18.47
N ILE A 60 -14.18 -15.79 18.80
CA ILE A 60 -13.61 -15.93 20.15
C ILE A 60 -12.39 -15.02 20.20
N ARG A 61 -12.48 -13.87 20.87
CA ARG A 61 -11.33 -12.97 21.00
C ARG A 61 -10.25 -13.63 21.85
N PRO A 62 -8.95 -13.45 21.52
CA PRO A 62 -7.88 -13.83 22.42
C PRO A 62 -7.99 -13.02 23.71
N THR A 63 -7.69 -13.66 24.84
CA THR A 63 -7.79 -13.07 26.18
C THR A 63 -6.73 -11.99 26.39
N ASP A 64 -5.53 -12.19 25.86
CA ASP A 64 -4.39 -11.30 26.02
C ASP A 64 -3.45 -11.33 24.80
N MET A 65 -2.38 -10.54 24.88
CA MET A 65 -1.38 -10.44 23.83
C MET A 65 -0.51 -11.69 23.68
N LEU A 66 -0.34 -12.49 24.74
CA LEU A 66 0.46 -13.70 24.70
C LEU A 66 -0.28 -14.78 23.91
N GLN A 67 -1.57 -14.97 24.19
CA GLN A 67 -2.42 -15.89 23.44
C GLN A 67 -2.56 -15.48 21.97
N LEU A 68 -2.65 -14.18 21.69
CA LEU A 68 -2.64 -13.69 20.32
C LEU A 68 -1.36 -14.11 19.59
N ARG A 69 -0.19 -13.95 20.22
CA ARG A 69 1.10 -14.37 19.64
C ARG A 69 1.17 -15.87 19.43
N ASP A 70 0.77 -16.66 20.42
CA ASP A 70 0.75 -18.13 20.33
C ASP A 70 -0.15 -18.63 19.19
N ASP A 71 -1.29 -17.96 18.97
CA ASP A 71 -2.18 -18.27 17.86
C ASP A 71 -1.56 -17.90 16.50
N LEU A 72 -0.86 -16.77 16.41
CA LEU A 72 -0.18 -16.34 15.19
C LEU A 72 1.04 -17.21 14.86
N ASP A 73 1.80 -17.66 15.85
CA ASP A 73 2.99 -18.51 15.64
C ASP A 73 2.64 -19.88 15.05
N ARG A 74 1.39 -20.33 15.19
CA ARG A 74 0.86 -21.53 14.52
C ARG A 74 0.67 -21.33 13.01
N LEU A 75 0.63 -20.08 12.55
CA LEU A 75 0.42 -19.70 11.15
C LEU A 75 1.77 -19.42 10.50
N ALA A 76 2.60 -20.46 10.31
CA ALA A 76 3.96 -20.31 9.80
C ALA A 76 4.05 -19.57 8.44
N TRP A 77 3.01 -19.67 7.61
CA TRP A 77 2.89 -18.95 6.34
C TRP A 77 2.84 -17.42 6.50
N LEU A 78 2.53 -16.90 7.69
CA LEU A 78 2.51 -15.45 7.95
C LEU A 78 3.91 -14.81 7.80
N ARG A 79 4.98 -15.63 7.87
CA ARG A 79 6.36 -15.20 7.64
C ARG A 79 6.76 -15.17 6.16
N GLN A 80 5.91 -15.68 5.26
CA GLN A 80 6.12 -15.67 3.81
C GLN A 80 5.50 -14.41 3.17
N PRO A 81 5.92 -14.02 1.95
CA PRO A 81 5.31 -12.89 1.26
C PRO A 81 3.82 -13.07 1.02
N LEU A 82 2.97 -12.30 1.67
CA LEU A 82 1.51 -12.48 1.63
C LEU A 82 0.91 -11.96 0.33
N PRO A 83 0.18 -12.79 -0.45
CA PRO A 83 -0.57 -12.31 -1.59
C PRO A 83 -1.62 -11.28 -1.18
N GLY A 84 -1.83 -10.25 -2.00
CA GLY A 84 -2.82 -9.20 -1.72
C GLY A 84 -4.24 -9.71 -1.46
N GLY A 85 -4.68 -10.74 -2.21
CA GLY A 85 -5.98 -11.37 -2.01
C GLY A 85 -6.12 -12.05 -0.63
N LEU A 86 -5.09 -12.80 -0.21
CA LEU A 86 -5.01 -13.42 1.11
C LEU A 86 -5.01 -12.36 2.23
N TRP A 87 -4.19 -11.32 2.08
CA TRP A 87 -4.09 -10.18 3.00
C TRP A 87 -5.46 -9.53 3.26
N ARG A 88 -6.20 -9.26 2.19
CA ARG A 88 -7.51 -8.61 2.24
C ARG A 88 -8.62 -9.53 2.73
N ALA A 89 -8.67 -10.77 2.22
CA ALA A 89 -9.64 -11.77 2.67
C ALA A 89 -9.49 -12.06 4.17
N GLY A 90 -8.26 -12.15 4.68
CA GLY A 90 -7.98 -12.44 6.09
C GLY A 90 -8.53 -11.40 7.06
N GLN A 91 -8.88 -10.21 6.60
CA GLN A 91 -9.49 -9.16 7.43
C GLN A 91 -11.01 -9.31 7.56
N LEU A 92 -11.63 -10.19 6.79
CA LEU A 92 -13.08 -10.35 6.70
C LEU A 92 -13.55 -11.61 7.44
N GLU A 93 -14.32 -11.43 8.51
CA GLU A 93 -14.88 -12.54 9.29
C GLU A 93 -15.68 -13.53 8.43
N ALA A 94 -16.51 -13.01 7.52
CA ALA A 94 -17.38 -13.79 6.65
C ALA A 94 -16.61 -14.70 5.66
N ARG A 95 -15.29 -14.52 5.51
CA ARG A 95 -14.45 -15.32 4.61
C ARG A 95 -13.83 -16.54 5.28
N TYR A 96 -13.91 -16.66 6.61
CA TYR A 96 -13.33 -17.82 7.28
C TYR A 96 -14.28 -19.02 7.29
N ARG A 97 -13.73 -20.22 7.11
CA ARG A 97 -14.45 -21.49 7.11
C ARG A 97 -13.77 -22.53 8.00
N LEU A 98 -14.56 -23.38 8.65
CA LEU A 98 -14.11 -24.54 9.40
C LEU A 98 -14.38 -25.81 8.59
N LEU A 99 -13.31 -26.53 8.30
CA LEU A 99 -13.33 -27.82 7.64
C LEU A 99 -13.03 -28.90 8.69
N GLN A 100 -13.80 -29.97 8.73
CA GLN A 100 -13.53 -31.10 9.62
C GLN A 100 -12.46 -32.01 8.99
N ARG A 101 -11.47 -32.44 9.78
CA ARG A 101 -10.42 -33.34 9.28
C ARG A 101 -10.78 -34.81 9.50
N PRO A 102 -10.48 -35.70 8.54
CA PRO A 102 -10.52 -37.14 8.77
C PRO A 102 -9.49 -37.49 9.86
N GLY A 103 -9.93 -38.06 10.98
CA GLY A 103 -9.07 -38.36 12.13
C GLY A 103 -9.16 -37.38 13.31
N GLY A 104 -10.07 -36.39 13.25
CA GLY A 104 -10.32 -35.45 14.33
C GLY A 104 -9.61 -34.10 14.14
N GLY A 105 -10.10 -33.09 14.86
CA GLY A 105 -9.66 -31.70 14.73
C GLY A 105 -10.24 -30.97 13.52
N CYS A 106 -9.83 -29.70 13.40
CA CYS A 106 -10.38 -28.78 12.41
C CYS A 106 -9.28 -28.15 11.56
N GLN A 107 -9.58 -27.88 10.30
CA GLN A 107 -8.75 -27.11 9.39
C GLN A 107 -9.42 -25.75 9.17
N LEU A 108 -8.64 -24.68 9.34
CA LEU A 108 -9.09 -23.32 9.06
C LEU A 108 -8.85 -23.00 7.59
N GLY A 109 -9.92 -22.62 6.90
CA GLY A 109 -9.90 -22.13 5.54
C GLY A 109 -10.30 -20.65 5.47
N LEU A 110 -9.89 -19.99 4.40
CA LEU A 110 -10.20 -18.59 4.13
C LEU A 110 -10.50 -18.40 2.65
N GLY A 111 -11.66 -17.83 2.34
CA GLY A 111 -12.01 -17.51 0.97
C GLY A 111 -13.52 -17.42 0.71
N PRO A 112 -13.90 -17.31 -0.58
CA PRO A 112 -12.98 -17.00 -1.67
C PRO A 112 -12.41 -15.59 -1.49
N ASP A 113 -11.17 -15.35 -1.93
CA ASP A 113 -10.63 -14.00 -2.08
C ASP A 113 -11.24 -13.30 -3.32
N GLU A 114 -10.73 -12.11 -3.66
CA GLU A 114 -11.22 -11.33 -4.80
C GLU A 114 -10.96 -11.98 -6.17
N ASP A 115 -9.98 -12.89 -6.26
CA ASP A 115 -9.67 -13.67 -7.47
C ASP A 115 -10.36 -15.05 -7.44
N GLY A 116 -11.22 -15.32 -6.44
CA GLY A 116 -11.90 -16.60 -6.30
C GLY A 116 -11.09 -17.69 -5.60
N ARG A 117 -9.88 -17.39 -5.10
CA ARG A 117 -8.99 -18.40 -4.49
C ARG A 117 -9.38 -18.71 -3.06
N TRP A 118 -9.09 -19.94 -2.65
CA TRP A 118 -9.31 -20.43 -1.29
C TRP A 118 -7.99 -20.82 -0.65
N TRP A 119 -7.84 -20.47 0.63
CA TRP A 119 -6.58 -20.52 1.36
C TRP A 119 -6.68 -21.41 2.60
N ARG A 120 -5.70 -22.29 2.77
CA ARG A 120 -5.49 -23.20 3.89
C ARG A 120 -4.61 -22.52 4.92
N LEU A 121 -5.21 -22.05 6.02
CA LEU A 121 -4.49 -21.25 7.01
C LEU A 121 -3.80 -22.09 8.09
N GLY A 122 -4.38 -23.22 8.51
CA GLY A 122 -3.74 -24.07 9.51
C GLY A 122 -4.67 -25.09 10.15
N ALA A 123 -4.08 -26.11 10.76
CA ALA A 123 -4.80 -27.14 11.48
C ALA A 123 -4.85 -26.84 12.98
N PHE A 124 -5.99 -27.15 13.60
CA PHE A 124 -6.30 -26.89 14.99
C PHE A 124 -6.88 -28.15 15.65
N ALA A 125 -6.68 -28.28 16.96
CA ALA A 125 -7.15 -29.42 17.74
C ALA A 125 -8.69 -29.49 17.78
N ASP A 126 -9.36 -28.34 17.79
CA ASP A 126 -10.81 -28.23 17.84
C ASP A 126 -11.32 -26.94 17.18
N ALA A 127 -12.65 -26.83 17.08
CA ALA A 127 -13.31 -25.69 16.46
C ALA A 127 -13.15 -24.37 17.25
N GLN A 128 -13.00 -24.42 18.58
CA GLN A 128 -12.80 -23.21 19.39
C GLN A 128 -11.41 -22.64 19.17
N ALA A 129 -10.38 -23.49 19.13
CA ALA A 129 -9.01 -23.09 18.81
C ALA A 129 -8.92 -22.49 17.41
N ALA A 130 -9.61 -23.07 16.42
CA ALA A 130 -9.66 -22.52 15.06
C ALA A 130 -10.39 -21.16 15.00
N ARG A 131 -11.51 -21.01 15.72
CA ARG A 131 -12.25 -19.73 15.85
C ARG A 131 -11.38 -18.64 16.45
N ARG A 132 -10.64 -18.98 17.51
CA ARG A 132 -9.73 -18.04 18.17
C ARG A 132 -8.56 -17.68 17.26
N GLY A 133 -7.93 -18.65 16.61
CA GLY A 133 -6.88 -18.40 15.61
C GLY A 133 -7.33 -17.46 14.49
N ALA A 134 -8.54 -17.65 13.95
CA ALA A 134 -9.13 -16.76 12.96
C ALA A 134 -9.35 -15.33 13.51
N ALA A 135 -9.81 -15.20 14.76
CA ALA A 135 -10.01 -13.91 15.41
C ALA A 135 -8.67 -13.19 15.66
N SER A 136 -7.66 -13.91 16.17
CA SER A 136 -6.30 -13.42 16.41
C SER A 136 -5.66 -12.92 15.11
N LEU A 137 -5.71 -13.72 14.04
CA LEU A 137 -5.23 -13.33 12.71
C LEU A 137 -5.95 -12.07 12.19
N ARG A 138 -7.28 -12.05 12.26
CA ARG A 138 -8.06 -10.91 11.79
C ARG A 138 -7.75 -9.63 12.55
N LEU A 139 -7.65 -9.71 13.88
CA LEU A 139 -7.30 -8.57 14.73
C LEU A 139 -5.91 -8.03 14.38
N TYR A 140 -4.95 -8.94 14.20
CA TYR A 140 -3.59 -8.60 13.80
C TYR A 140 -3.54 -7.91 12.42
N LEU A 141 -4.08 -8.55 11.39
CA LEU A 141 -4.06 -8.01 10.02
C LEU A 141 -4.76 -6.66 9.93
N ARG A 142 -5.92 -6.47 10.60
CA ARG A 142 -6.60 -5.17 10.63
C ARG A 142 -5.79 -4.08 11.31
N GLY A 143 -5.06 -4.43 12.38
CA GLY A 143 -4.19 -3.48 13.08
C GLY A 143 -3.06 -2.99 12.17
N VAL A 144 -2.39 -3.92 11.50
CA VAL A 144 -1.31 -3.61 10.55
C VAL A 144 -1.85 -2.86 9.32
N ASP A 145 -2.99 -3.26 8.77
CA ASP A 145 -3.64 -2.61 7.62
C ASP A 145 -3.95 -1.14 7.91
N GLN A 146 -4.57 -0.84 9.06
CA GLN A 146 -4.86 0.53 9.49
C GLN A 146 -3.59 1.36 9.68
N ALA A 147 -2.51 0.76 10.19
CA ALA A 147 -1.24 1.46 10.37
C ALA A 147 -0.57 1.80 9.02
N CYS A 148 -0.83 1.01 7.97
CA CYS A 148 -0.39 1.28 6.59
C CYS A 148 -1.18 2.38 5.88
N GLU A 149 -2.33 2.82 6.41
CA GLU A 149 -3.17 3.81 5.73
C GLU A 149 -2.64 5.23 5.88
N GLY A 150 -2.70 6.02 4.81
CA GLY A 150 -2.26 7.40 4.79
C GLY A 150 -2.03 7.88 3.38
N LEU A 151 -1.31 8.99 3.24
CA LEU A 151 -0.88 9.50 1.95
C LEU A 151 0.39 10.34 2.10
N HIS A 152 1.19 10.36 1.04
CA HIS A 152 2.29 11.30 0.85
C HIS A 152 1.91 12.35 -0.18
N VAL A 153 2.41 13.58 -0.02
CA VAL A 153 2.19 14.67 -0.98
C VAL A 153 3.53 15.16 -1.46
N VAL A 154 3.72 15.18 -2.78
CA VAL A 154 4.92 15.70 -3.43
C VAL A 154 4.53 16.93 -4.23
N GLU A 155 5.03 18.09 -3.82
CA GLU A 155 4.96 19.32 -4.61
C GLU A 155 6.14 19.32 -5.58
N HIS A 156 5.85 19.30 -6.89
CA HIS A 156 6.88 19.10 -7.90
C HIS A 156 7.90 20.24 -7.92
N VAL A 157 7.47 21.46 -7.58
CA VAL A 157 8.35 22.63 -7.47
C VAL A 157 9.54 22.40 -6.53
N LEU A 158 9.38 21.57 -5.50
CA LEU A 158 10.44 21.25 -4.54
C LEU A 158 11.51 20.32 -5.13
N LEU A 159 11.19 19.61 -6.21
CA LEU A 159 12.11 18.72 -6.93
C LEU A 159 12.88 19.44 -8.04
N ARG A 160 12.77 20.76 -8.15
CA ARG A 160 13.49 21.55 -9.15
C ARG A 160 15.00 21.49 -8.89
N PRO A 161 15.83 21.37 -9.94
CA PRO A 161 17.28 21.40 -9.79
C PRO A 161 17.76 22.65 -9.05
N LEU A 162 18.68 22.44 -8.10
CA LEU A 162 19.33 23.49 -7.34
C LEU A 162 20.69 23.86 -7.95
N HIS A 163 21.44 22.86 -8.44
CA HIS A 163 22.76 23.07 -9.03
C HIS A 163 22.66 23.56 -10.48
N ARG A 164 23.50 24.52 -10.88
CA ARG A 164 23.43 25.15 -12.22
C ARG A 164 23.55 24.18 -13.41
N GLU A 165 24.40 23.18 -13.28
CA GLU A 165 24.63 22.20 -14.37
C GLU A 165 23.59 21.07 -14.41
N ALA A 166 22.92 20.79 -13.27
CA ALA A 166 21.96 19.70 -13.02
C ALA A 166 21.84 18.60 -14.10
N SER A 167 22.96 17.95 -14.44
CA SER A 167 23.06 17.11 -15.63
C SER A 167 22.17 15.87 -15.56
N ARG A 168 21.84 15.40 -14.35
CA ARG A 168 20.89 14.32 -14.13
C ARG A 168 19.45 14.73 -14.43
N HIS A 169 19.04 15.94 -14.04
CA HIS A 169 17.71 16.47 -14.38
C HIS A 169 17.52 16.56 -15.89
N ALA A 170 18.54 17.00 -16.63
CA ALA A 170 18.51 17.06 -18.10
C ALA A 170 18.28 15.67 -18.74
N LYS A 171 18.79 14.60 -18.13
CA LYS A 171 18.60 13.21 -18.63
C LYS A 171 17.17 12.70 -18.47
N LEU A 172 16.38 13.27 -17.54
CA LEU A 172 14.99 12.85 -17.30
C LEU A 172 14.04 13.28 -18.42
N ARG A 173 14.44 14.23 -19.28
CA ARG A 173 13.63 14.73 -20.41
C ARG A 173 12.20 15.14 -20.00
N LEU A 174 12.11 15.87 -18.90
CA LEU A 174 10.82 16.30 -18.35
C LEU A 174 10.24 17.43 -19.18
N ALA A 175 8.92 17.41 -19.34
CA ALA A 175 8.17 18.48 -19.96
C ALA A 175 8.38 19.81 -19.20
N PRO A 176 8.39 20.98 -19.89
CA PRO A 176 8.61 22.28 -19.25
C PRO A 176 7.64 22.60 -18.09
N GLY A 177 6.44 22.01 -18.14
CA GLY A 177 5.38 22.17 -17.14
C GLY A 177 5.55 21.35 -15.86
N PHE A 178 6.43 20.34 -15.82
CA PHE A 178 6.53 19.37 -14.71
C PHE A 178 6.66 20.06 -13.34
N TYR A 179 7.58 21.02 -13.23
CA TYR A 179 7.85 21.71 -11.96
C TYR A 179 6.85 22.81 -11.60
N ARG A 180 5.84 23.07 -12.44
CA ARG A 180 4.97 24.25 -12.33
C ARG A 180 3.60 23.86 -11.84
N LEU A 181 3.26 24.29 -10.63
CA LEU A 181 1.93 24.17 -10.06
C LEU A 181 1.39 22.72 -10.06
N GLN A 182 2.27 21.72 -9.94
CA GLN A 182 1.87 20.31 -9.89
C GLN A 182 2.09 19.73 -8.50
N VAL A 183 1.13 18.92 -8.08
CA VAL A 183 1.17 18.15 -6.85
C VAL A 183 0.75 16.72 -7.14
N THR A 184 1.53 15.75 -6.65
CA THR A 184 1.15 14.34 -6.69
C THR A 184 0.87 13.84 -5.28
N ALA A 185 -0.34 13.32 -5.06
CA ALA A 185 -0.67 12.55 -3.86
C ALA A 185 -0.41 11.07 -4.11
N LEU A 186 0.41 10.43 -3.28
CA LEU A 186 0.71 9.01 -3.33
C LEU A 186 -0.04 8.28 -2.20
N LEU A 187 -0.83 7.27 -2.55
CA LEU A 187 -1.63 6.48 -1.62
C LEU A 187 -1.27 5.00 -1.73
N PRO A 188 -1.39 4.22 -0.64
CA PRO A 188 -1.16 2.78 -0.70
C PRO A 188 -2.25 2.11 -1.54
N ALA A 189 -1.93 1.06 -2.27
CA ALA A 189 -2.86 0.32 -3.12
C ALA A 189 -3.25 -1.05 -2.55
N TRP A 190 -2.64 -1.47 -1.43
CA TRP A 190 -2.73 -2.83 -0.90
C TRP A 190 -3.67 -3.00 0.28
N THR A 191 -4.04 -1.92 0.98
CA THR A 191 -4.87 -2.03 2.18
C THR A 191 -6.29 -2.40 1.82
N GLN A 192 -7.05 -2.91 2.80
CA GLN A 192 -8.41 -3.35 2.57
C GLN A 192 -9.30 -2.23 2.02
N ARG A 193 -9.08 -1.00 2.49
CA ARG A 193 -9.85 0.17 2.06
C ARG A 193 -9.30 0.76 0.76
N THR A 194 -7.98 0.90 0.64
CA THR A 194 -7.40 1.60 -0.51
C THR A 194 -7.33 0.77 -1.79
N ALA A 195 -7.50 -0.55 -1.70
CA ALA A 195 -7.70 -1.42 -2.85
C ALA A 195 -9.10 -1.21 -3.49
N GLN A 196 -10.10 -0.73 -2.76
CA GLN A 196 -11.47 -0.67 -3.25
C GLN A 196 -11.68 0.45 -4.28
N PRO A 197 -12.22 0.17 -5.47
CA PRO A 197 -12.46 1.19 -6.50
C PRO A 197 -13.36 2.35 -6.02
N ALA A 198 -14.38 2.04 -5.22
CA ALA A 198 -15.27 3.05 -4.64
C ALA A 198 -14.52 4.03 -3.72
N PHE A 199 -13.64 3.51 -2.86
CA PHE A 199 -12.80 4.35 -2.01
C PHE A 199 -11.82 5.18 -2.84
N ARG A 200 -11.20 4.62 -3.89
CA ARG A 200 -10.29 5.37 -4.76
C ARG A 200 -10.98 6.55 -5.44
N ARG A 201 -12.22 6.37 -5.92
CA ARG A 201 -13.04 7.46 -6.47
C ARG A 201 -13.34 8.53 -5.42
N PHE A 202 -13.83 8.12 -4.25
CA PHE A 202 -14.09 9.03 -3.13
C PHE A 202 -12.84 9.81 -2.73
N ALA A 203 -11.68 9.14 -2.67
CA ALA A 203 -10.43 9.74 -2.26
C ALA A 203 -9.93 10.76 -3.28
N ARG A 204 -10.03 10.44 -4.58
CA ARG A 204 -9.69 11.37 -5.66
C ARG A 204 -10.53 12.64 -5.59
N GLU A 205 -11.84 12.51 -5.42
CA GLU A 205 -12.73 13.68 -5.32
C GLU A 205 -12.44 14.51 -4.07
N THR A 206 -12.24 13.85 -2.92
CA THR A 206 -11.87 14.51 -1.66
C THR A 206 -10.57 15.30 -1.79
N LEU A 207 -9.55 14.71 -2.43
CA LEU A 207 -8.28 15.37 -2.68
C LEU A 207 -8.45 16.55 -3.64
N ARG A 208 -9.26 16.40 -4.70
CA ARG A 208 -9.54 17.47 -5.68
C ARG A 208 -10.20 18.67 -5.01
N ILE A 209 -11.24 18.45 -4.20
CA ILE A 209 -11.94 19.50 -3.43
C ILE A 209 -10.98 20.18 -2.44
N SER A 210 -10.04 19.42 -1.88
CA SER A 210 -9.07 19.93 -0.90
C SER A 210 -7.87 20.62 -1.54
N CYS A 211 -7.68 20.48 -2.85
CA CYS A 211 -6.54 21.03 -3.58
C CYS A 211 -6.82 22.49 -3.97
N PRO A 212 -5.87 23.42 -3.75
CA PRO A 212 -5.97 24.77 -4.29
C PRO A 212 -6.21 24.78 -5.81
N ALA A 213 -7.12 25.63 -6.28
CA ALA A 213 -7.57 25.64 -7.68
C ALA A 213 -6.46 25.90 -8.72
N HIS A 214 -5.36 26.54 -8.31
CA HIS A 214 -4.23 26.81 -9.19
C HIS A 214 -3.24 25.64 -9.32
N LEU A 215 -3.43 24.54 -8.56
CA LEU A 215 -2.56 23.37 -8.61
C LEU A 215 -3.20 22.24 -9.42
N ALA A 216 -2.44 21.66 -10.35
CA ALA A 216 -2.76 20.39 -10.97
C ALA A 216 -2.49 19.26 -9.96
N LEU A 217 -3.53 18.49 -9.65
CA LEU A 217 -3.45 17.35 -8.73
C LEU A 217 -3.40 16.03 -9.49
N HIS A 218 -2.39 15.23 -9.20
CA HIS A 218 -2.29 13.84 -9.64
C HIS A 218 -2.42 12.89 -8.46
N THR A 219 -2.95 11.69 -8.70
CA THR A 219 -3.10 10.64 -7.68
C THR A 219 -2.43 9.36 -8.13
N LEU A 220 -1.42 8.89 -7.40
CA LEU A 220 -0.75 7.61 -7.63
C LEU A 220 -1.15 6.60 -6.55
N TRP A 221 -1.40 5.36 -6.96
CA TRP A 221 -1.72 4.26 -6.06
C TRP A 221 -0.61 3.22 -6.13
N LEU A 222 0.24 3.15 -5.10
CA LEU A 222 1.43 2.30 -5.11
C LEU A 222 1.20 1.00 -4.36
N GLY A 223 1.72 -0.12 -4.87
CA GLY A 223 1.89 -1.34 -4.09
C GLY A 223 2.88 -1.16 -2.93
N ALA A 224 2.93 -2.12 -2.00
CA ALA A 224 3.76 -2.00 -0.80
C ALA A 224 5.26 -1.88 -1.10
N ALA A 225 5.78 -2.66 -2.06
CA ALA A 225 7.18 -2.59 -2.45
C ALA A 225 7.55 -1.24 -3.12
N PRO A 226 6.83 -0.76 -4.15
CA PRO A 226 7.07 0.58 -4.71
C PRO A 226 6.92 1.71 -3.68
N MET A 227 5.93 1.64 -2.76
CA MET A 227 5.80 2.64 -1.70
C MET A 227 7.00 2.63 -0.76
N GLY A 228 7.50 1.46 -0.37
CA GLY A 228 8.67 1.35 0.50
C GLY A 228 9.94 1.91 -0.14
N GLN A 229 10.11 1.71 -1.45
CA GLN A 229 11.19 2.33 -2.24
C GLN A 229 11.04 3.85 -2.26
N PHE A 230 9.85 4.36 -2.56
CA PHE A 230 9.53 5.78 -2.52
C PHE A 230 9.84 6.41 -1.16
N GLU A 231 9.38 5.81 -0.06
CA GLU A 231 9.61 6.32 1.30
C GLU A 231 11.09 6.36 1.67
N THR A 232 11.87 5.38 1.21
CA THR A 232 13.31 5.33 1.43
C THR A 232 14.02 6.49 0.73
N VAL A 233 13.68 6.73 -0.55
CA VAL A 233 14.25 7.84 -1.32
C VAL A 233 13.75 9.19 -0.80
N LEU A 234 12.48 9.28 -0.39
CA LEU A 234 11.90 10.49 0.19
C LEU A 234 12.62 10.90 1.48
N ALA A 235 12.85 9.95 2.39
CA ALA A 235 13.59 10.20 3.62
C ALA A 235 15.02 10.68 3.32
N ALA A 236 15.72 10.04 2.38
CA ALA A 236 17.07 10.45 1.97
C ALA A 236 17.08 11.84 1.31
N TRP A 237 16.06 12.19 0.52
CA TRP A 237 15.92 13.51 -0.08
C TRP A 237 15.63 14.59 0.96
N LEU A 238 14.75 14.32 1.94
CA LEU A 238 14.46 15.26 3.03
C LEU A 238 15.71 15.55 3.86
N GLU A 239 16.53 14.54 4.13
CA GLU A 239 17.82 14.70 4.82
C GLU A 239 18.78 15.56 3.99
N ALA A 240 18.99 15.23 2.71
CA ALA A 240 19.86 16.01 1.83
C ALA A 240 19.40 17.48 1.71
N ARG A 241 18.08 17.71 1.64
CA ARG A 241 17.52 19.06 1.65
C ARG A 241 17.77 19.80 2.95
N ARG A 242 17.68 19.12 4.10
CA ARG A 242 18.00 19.72 5.40
C ARG A 242 19.46 20.13 5.46
N ASP A 243 20.36 19.29 4.98
CA ASP A 243 21.80 19.57 4.93
C ASP A 243 22.12 20.74 4.01
N TRP A 244 21.49 20.79 2.83
CA TRP A 244 21.62 21.93 1.91
C TRP A 244 21.09 23.23 2.53
N CYS A 245 19.93 23.21 3.20
CA CYS A 245 19.40 24.41 3.88
C CYS A 245 20.38 24.97 4.94
N GLN A 246 21.20 24.12 5.55
CA GLN A 246 22.24 24.55 6.50
C GLN A 246 23.50 25.07 5.79
N ARG A 247 23.75 24.64 4.54
CA ARG A 247 24.95 24.95 3.75
C ARG A 247 24.57 25.25 2.29
N PRO A 248 23.86 26.37 2.02
CA PRO A 248 23.23 26.60 0.72
C PRO A 248 24.22 26.80 -0.42
N ASP A 249 25.40 27.35 -0.12
CA ASP A 249 26.47 27.61 -1.09
C ASP A 249 27.34 26.38 -1.39
N ASP A 250 27.12 25.27 -0.69
CA ASP A 250 27.84 24.03 -0.94
C ASP A 250 27.27 23.30 -2.17
N ASN A 251 28.07 23.27 -3.24
CA ASN A 251 27.73 22.57 -4.47
C ASN A 251 27.56 21.04 -4.27
N ASP A 252 28.26 20.42 -3.31
CA ASP A 252 28.09 18.99 -3.02
C ASP A 252 26.73 18.71 -2.38
N ALA A 253 26.29 19.56 -1.44
CA ALA A 253 24.97 19.46 -0.83
C ALA A 253 23.84 19.67 -1.86
N GLN A 254 24.02 20.60 -2.80
CA GLN A 254 23.11 20.80 -3.92
C GLN A 254 23.05 19.56 -4.83
N ARG A 255 24.22 19.04 -5.25
CA ARG A 255 24.30 17.84 -6.10
C ARG A 255 23.66 16.61 -5.47
N ALA A 256 23.91 16.38 -4.18
CA ALA A 256 23.30 15.28 -3.44
C ALA A 256 21.77 15.42 -3.38
N THR A 257 21.27 16.63 -3.17
CA THR A 257 19.83 16.92 -3.18
C THR A 257 19.21 16.67 -4.55
N ASP A 258 19.83 17.17 -5.62
CA ASP A 258 19.38 16.98 -7.01
C ASP A 258 19.38 15.50 -7.40
N GLU A 259 20.38 14.73 -6.96
CA GLU A 259 20.41 13.28 -7.18
C GLU A 259 19.20 12.58 -6.56
N ARG A 260 18.87 12.88 -5.29
CA ARG A 260 17.71 12.27 -4.63
C ARG A 260 16.39 12.78 -5.21
N ALA A 261 16.33 14.03 -5.64
CA ALA A 261 15.18 14.58 -6.36
C ALA A 261 14.95 13.82 -7.68
N CYS A 262 16.00 13.56 -8.46
CA CYS A 262 15.90 12.76 -9.68
C CYS A 262 15.41 11.34 -9.41
N GLN A 263 15.90 10.68 -8.34
CA GLN A 263 15.42 9.36 -7.94
C GLN A 263 13.93 9.37 -7.58
N LEU A 264 13.44 10.41 -6.89
CA LEU A 264 12.01 10.57 -6.64
C LEU A 264 11.21 10.72 -7.94
N ILE A 265 11.70 11.53 -8.87
CA ILE A 265 11.03 11.73 -10.17
C ILE A 265 10.98 10.41 -10.96
N GLU A 266 12.08 9.66 -11.00
CA GLU A 266 12.16 8.34 -11.64
C GLU A 266 11.10 7.38 -11.06
N LEU A 267 10.91 7.37 -9.74
CA LEU A 267 9.88 6.57 -9.08
C LEU A 267 8.46 7.05 -9.41
N LEU A 268 8.23 8.36 -9.53
CA LEU A 268 6.95 8.93 -9.94
C LEU A 268 6.61 8.55 -11.39
N LEU A 269 7.59 8.61 -12.30
CA LEU A 269 7.45 8.22 -13.70
C LEU A 269 7.19 6.70 -13.83
N ALA A 270 7.86 5.87 -13.03
CA ALA A 270 7.66 4.42 -13.07
C ALA A 270 6.30 3.97 -12.52
N ALA A 271 5.61 4.82 -11.73
CA ALA A 271 4.38 4.46 -11.04
C ALA A 271 3.13 4.46 -11.94
N ASP A 272 3.10 5.27 -12.99
CA ASP A 272 1.96 5.38 -13.91
C ASP A 272 2.44 5.82 -15.29
N GLU A 273 2.32 4.93 -16.29
CA GLU A 273 2.78 5.20 -17.66
C GLU A 273 2.06 6.38 -18.32
N THR A 274 0.80 6.64 -17.97
CA THR A 274 0.02 7.73 -18.57
C THR A 274 0.55 9.07 -18.07
N LEU A 275 0.78 9.18 -16.75
CA LEU A 275 1.40 10.37 -16.18
C LEU A 275 2.85 10.51 -16.63
N ALA A 276 3.58 9.41 -16.78
CA ALA A 276 4.94 9.44 -17.30
C ALA A 276 5.02 10.06 -18.70
N ARG A 277 4.09 9.70 -19.59
CA ARG A 277 3.99 10.31 -20.92
C ARG A 277 3.65 11.79 -20.82
N ALA A 278 2.65 12.16 -20.01
CA ALA A 278 2.28 13.56 -19.81
C ALA A 278 3.42 14.42 -19.23
N TRP A 279 4.28 13.83 -18.40
CA TRP A 279 5.42 14.51 -17.78
C TRP A 279 6.69 14.53 -18.62
N THR A 280 6.73 13.82 -19.76
CA THR A 280 7.92 13.72 -20.64
C THR A 280 7.67 14.17 -22.07
N GLN A 281 6.41 14.27 -22.51
CA GLN A 281 6.06 14.83 -23.82
C GLN A 281 6.01 16.36 -23.75
N GLU A 282 6.57 17.01 -24.77
CA GLU A 282 6.37 18.45 -24.97
C GLU A 282 4.91 18.68 -25.36
N ASP A 283 4.27 19.60 -24.64
CA ASP A 283 2.91 20.02 -24.89
C ASP A 283 2.88 20.77 -26.24
N ASP A 284 2.61 20.04 -27.31
CA ASP A 284 2.52 20.57 -28.67
C ASP A 284 1.14 21.23 -28.85
N GLY A 285 0.88 22.28 -28.05
CA GLY A 285 -0.27 23.17 -28.19
C GLY A 285 -1.66 22.51 -28.28
N GLY A 286 -1.85 21.33 -27.70
CA GLY A 286 -3.12 20.61 -27.71
C GLY A 286 -4.08 21.15 -26.66
N GLU A 287 -5.30 21.48 -27.07
CA GLU A 287 -6.38 21.94 -26.18
C GLU A 287 -6.48 21.11 -24.89
N PRO A 288 -6.84 21.73 -23.75
CA PRO A 288 -7.03 21.01 -22.50
C PRO A 288 -8.08 19.92 -22.71
N VAL A 289 -7.70 18.67 -22.43
CA VAL A 289 -8.63 17.54 -22.39
C VAL A 289 -9.63 17.81 -21.27
N VAL A 290 -10.75 18.42 -21.65
CA VAL A 290 -11.97 18.43 -20.86
C VAL A 290 -12.42 16.97 -20.81
N GLN A 291 -12.15 16.30 -19.69
CA GLN A 291 -12.79 15.01 -19.42
C GLN A 291 -14.28 15.26 -19.26
N GLY A 292 -14.99 15.05 -20.37
CA GLY A 292 -16.43 15.17 -20.47
C GLY A 292 -17.13 14.22 -19.51
N HIS A 293 -18.14 14.77 -18.85
CA HIS A 293 -19.16 14.02 -18.14
C HIS A 293 -19.88 13.06 -19.10
N ALA A 294 -20.00 11.81 -18.70
CA ALA A 294 -21.12 10.92 -19.01
C ALA A 294 -21.38 10.04 -17.79
#